data_AF-A0A958FZP1-F1
#
_entry.id   AF-A0A958FZP1-F1
#
_cell.length_a   1.000
_cell.length_b   1.000
_cell.length_c   1.000
_cell.angle_alpha   90.00
_cell.angle_beta   90.00
_cell.angle_gamma   90.00
#
_symmetry.space_group_name_H-M   'P 1'
#
loop_
_entity.id
_entity.type
_entity.pdbx_description
1 polymer ?
#
loop_
_entity_poly.entity_id
_entity_poly.type
_entity_poly.pdbx_seq_one_letter_code
_entity_poly.pdbx_strand_id
1 'polypeptide(L)'
;IGLTDSWGNFLGNFSLQRVLFAVVAVFLLRDSIMTNFTYDGEARELLSQVHTTHEFDGIIRRIRTELEAAAEEDRPEVLVTGEAVWPTVWYMRGLPLRYDKDKDLKKYKYIFQDYTEDPTKIPEGFKARKVKLRGWWVPDYSNMTFGKFLNYAVNHVPWKPQHGGDPTGYSYITMLTRQDGAN
;
A
#
# COMPACT_ATOMS: atom_id res chain seq x y z
N ILE A 1 -5.34 38.43 44.59
CA ILE A 1 -4.50 39.04 43.53
C ILE A 1 -3.19 38.25 43.48
N GLY A 2 -3.19 37.03 42.93
CA GLY A 2 -2.00 36.17 43.09
C GLY A 2 -1.99 34.86 42.29
N LEU A 3 -3.12 34.44 41.74
CA LEU A 3 -3.15 33.32 40.79
C LEU A 3 -3.09 33.83 39.34
N THR A 4 -3.83 34.89 39.00
CA THR A 4 -3.86 35.47 37.64
C THR A 4 -2.51 36.02 37.17
N ASP A 5 -1.72 36.62 38.06
CA ASP A 5 -0.39 37.17 37.72
C ASP A 5 0.66 36.07 37.53
N SER A 6 0.49 34.92 38.18
CA SER A 6 1.34 33.75 37.99
C SER A 6 1.08 33.07 36.65
N TRP A 7 -0.18 32.99 36.22
CA TRP A 7 -0.55 32.48 34.89
C TRP A 7 -0.13 33.43 33.76
N GLY A 8 -0.26 34.75 33.98
CA GLY A 8 0.21 35.77 33.03
C GLY A 8 1.72 35.72 32.78
N ASN A 9 2.52 35.52 33.83
CA ASN A 9 3.98 35.36 33.71
C ASN A 9 4.40 33.96 33.20
N PHE A 10 3.63 32.92 33.49
CA PHE A 10 3.85 31.58 32.94
C PHE A 10 3.61 31.53 31.42
N LEU A 11 2.55 32.18 30.94
CA LEU A 11 2.22 32.28 29.52
C LEU A 11 3.08 33.32 28.78
N GLY A 12 3.48 34.41 29.45
CA GLY A 12 4.33 35.46 28.88
C GLY A 12 5.77 35.03 28.57
N ASN A 13 6.25 33.95 29.18
CA ASN A 13 7.59 33.38 28.93
C ASN A 13 7.64 32.34 27.81
N PHE A 14 6.49 31.98 27.22
CA PHE A 14 6.50 31.22 25.99
C PHE A 14 6.83 32.16 24.84
N SER A 15 8.09 32.12 24.38
CA SER A 15 8.39 32.79 23.13
C SER A 15 7.48 32.19 22.04
N LEU A 16 6.71 33.05 21.38
CA LEU A 16 5.77 32.64 20.32
C LEU A 16 6.45 31.72 19.30
N GLN A 17 7.74 31.96 19.06
CA GLN A 17 8.62 31.13 18.24
C GLN A 17 8.77 29.69 18.75
N ARG A 18 8.97 29.47 20.05
CA ARG A 18 9.06 28.13 20.65
C ARG A 18 7.73 27.39 20.55
N VAL A 19 6.62 28.09 20.78
CA VAL A 19 5.28 27.51 20.65
C VAL A 19 5.02 27.12 19.20
N LEU A 20 5.29 28.02 18.25
CA LEU A 20 5.13 27.76 16.83
C LEU A 20 6.00 26.58 16.37
N PHE A 21 7.26 26.54 16.79
CA PHE A 21 8.16 25.44 16.50
C PHE A 21 7.63 24.11 17.05
N ALA A 22 7.17 24.09 18.31
CA ALA A 22 6.60 22.89 18.92
C ALA A 22 5.36 22.40 18.17
N VAL A 23 4.47 23.31 17.77
CA VAL A 23 3.27 22.98 16.99
C VAL A 23 3.65 22.36 15.65
N VAL A 24 4.59 22.97 14.91
CA VAL A 24 5.06 22.44 13.63
C VAL A 24 5.74 21.08 13.82
N ALA A 25 6.58 20.91 14.84
CA ALA A 25 7.24 19.65 15.13
C ALA A 25 6.25 18.54 15.44
N VAL A 26 5.25 18.81 16.27
CA VAL A 26 4.18 17.84 16.59
C VAL A 26 3.34 17.53 15.35
N PHE A 27 3.03 18.53 14.52
CA PHE A 27 2.31 18.33 13.26
C PHE A 27 3.09 17.42 12.30
N LEU A 28 4.38 17.69 12.08
CA LEU A 28 5.24 16.87 11.21
C LEU A 28 5.44 15.46 11.76
N LEU A 29 5.58 15.32 13.08
CA LEU A 29 5.67 14.00 13.71
C LEU A 29 4.37 13.21 13.52
N ARG A 30 3.21 13.85 13.73
CA ARG A 30 1.91 13.25 13.46
C ARG A 30 1.79 12.82 11.99
N ASP A 31 2.11 13.71 11.06
CA ASP A 31 2.02 13.46 9.62
C ASP A 31 2.93 12.29 9.22
N SER A 32 4.18 12.28 9.72
CA SER A 32 5.10 11.16 9.53
C SER A 32 4.55 9.84 10.09
N ILE A 33 3.94 9.86 11.28
CA ILE A 33 3.31 8.66 11.84
C ILE A 33 2.13 8.19 10.98
N MET A 34 1.27 9.12 10.58
CA MET A 34 0.08 8.82 9.77
C MET A 34 0.47 8.21 8.43
N THR A 35 1.35 8.86 7.66
CA THR A 35 1.74 8.41 6.33
C THR A 35 2.53 7.10 6.36
N ASN A 36 3.38 6.87 7.37
CA ASN A 36 4.25 5.68 7.39
C ASN A 36 3.69 4.48 8.16
N PHE A 37 2.68 4.66 9.02
CA PHE A 37 2.17 3.57 9.88
C PHE A 37 0.65 3.46 9.96
N THR A 38 -0.11 4.53 9.75
CA THR A 38 -1.59 4.49 9.85
C THR A 38 -2.25 4.31 8.49
N TYR A 39 -1.72 5.01 7.48
CA TYR A 39 -2.21 5.06 6.12
C TYR A 39 -1.16 4.51 5.14
N ASP A 40 -0.30 3.62 5.63
CA ASP A 40 0.79 3.05 4.86
C ASP A 40 0.26 2.22 3.69
N GLY A 41 0.73 2.49 2.47
CA GLY A 41 0.24 1.75 1.30
C GLY A 41 -1.17 2.13 0.85
N GLU A 42 -1.77 3.16 1.46
CA GLU A 42 -2.95 3.80 0.89
C GLU A 42 -2.56 4.70 -0.27
N ALA A 43 -3.38 4.67 -1.32
CA ALA A 43 -3.11 5.44 -2.51
C ALA A 43 -3.23 6.95 -2.31
N ARG A 44 -3.71 7.46 -1.16
CA ARG A 44 -4.11 8.86 -0.95
C ARG A 44 -3.05 9.78 -0.33
N GLU A 45 -1.85 9.28 -0.07
CA GLU A 45 -0.79 10.05 0.59
C GLU A 45 0.00 10.93 -0.41
N LEU A 46 0.41 12.15 -0.01
CA LEU A 46 1.13 13.13 -0.85
C LEU A 46 2.54 12.68 -1.20
N LEU A 47 3.16 11.96 -0.28
CA LEU A 47 4.41 11.27 -0.58
C LEU A 47 4.01 10.11 -1.50
N SER A 48 4.42 10.20 -2.77
CA SER A 48 4.37 9.08 -3.72
C SER A 48 5.28 7.96 -3.22
N GLN A 49 4.77 7.26 -2.23
CA GLN A 49 5.34 6.05 -1.71
C GLN A 49 4.78 4.95 -2.60
N VAL A 50 5.62 4.41 -3.48
CA VAL A 50 5.28 3.26 -4.32
C VAL A 50 5.22 2.01 -3.42
N HIS A 51 4.28 2.02 -2.49
CA HIS A 51 4.07 0.98 -1.51
C HIS A 51 3.16 -0.09 -2.11
N THR A 52 3.39 -1.31 -1.65
CA THR A 52 2.47 -2.40 -1.96
C THR A 52 1.14 -2.11 -1.25
N THR A 53 0.01 -2.32 -1.92
CA THR A 53 -1.29 -2.09 -1.29
C THR A 53 -1.55 -3.11 -0.19
N HIS A 54 -2.40 -2.76 0.78
CA HIS A 54 -2.89 -3.72 1.78
C HIS A 54 -3.56 -4.96 1.17
N GLU A 55 -4.15 -4.84 -0.02
CA GLU A 55 -4.72 -6.01 -0.72
C GLU A 55 -3.62 -7.02 -1.05
N PHE A 56 -2.52 -6.55 -1.64
CA PHE A 56 -1.40 -7.40 -2.00
C PHE A 56 -0.68 -7.94 -0.76
N ASP A 57 -0.43 -7.10 0.25
CA ASP A 57 0.18 -7.52 1.53
C ASP A 57 -0.64 -8.62 2.22
N GLY A 58 -1.96 -8.46 2.32
CA GLY A 58 -2.84 -9.47 2.91
C GLY A 58 -2.83 -10.78 2.13
N ILE A 59 -2.81 -10.74 0.79
CA ILE A 59 -2.72 -11.92 -0.06
C ILE A 59 -1.38 -12.64 0.15
N ILE A 60 -0.26 -11.92 0.08
CA ILE A 60 1.06 -12.53 0.10
C ILE A 60 1.40 -13.10 1.48
N ARG A 61 0.96 -12.44 2.56
CA ARG A 61 1.08 -12.97 3.93
C ARG A 61 0.26 -14.23 4.13
N ARG A 62 -0.97 -14.27 3.61
CA ARG A 62 -1.80 -15.48 3.67
C ARG A 62 -1.13 -16.67 2.97
N ILE A 63 -0.61 -16.44 1.76
CA ILE A 63 0.10 -17.49 1.00
C ILE A 63 1.34 -17.92 1.77
N ARG A 64 2.11 -16.97 2.32
CA ARG A 64 3.27 -17.28 3.16
C ARG A 64 2.90 -18.17 4.34
N THR A 65 1.87 -17.82 5.11
CA THR A 65 1.41 -18.65 6.24
C THR A 65 1.03 -20.06 5.79
N GLU A 66 0.39 -20.20 4.63
CA GLU A 66 0.05 -21.50 4.07
C GLU A 66 1.31 -22.33 3.71
N LEU A 67 2.31 -21.71 3.09
CA LEU A 67 3.58 -22.38 2.75
C LEU A 67 4.39 -22.77 3.99
N GLU A 68 4.39 -21.91 5.02
CA GLU A 68 5.08 -22.19 6.29
C GLU A 68 4.39 -23.32 7.08
N ALA A 69 3.06 -23.46 6.96
CA ALA A 69 2.30 -24.53 7.59
C ALA A 69 2.43 -25.89 6.87
N ALA A 70 2.78 -25.90 5.58
CA ALA A 70 2.97 -27.12 4.81
C ALA A 70 4.30 -27.81 5.18
N ALA A 71 4.27 -29.15 5.21
CA ALA A 71 5.47 -29.96 5.24
C ALA A 71 6.37 -29.62 4.04
N GLU A 72 7.68 -29.73 4.20
CA GLU A 72 8.64 -29.31 3.15
C GLU A 72 8.41 -30.06 1.82
N GLU A 73 8.01 -31.34 1.91
CA GLU A 73 7.71 -32.22 0.78
C GLU A 73 6.43 -31.84 0.03
N ASP A 74 5.45 -31.29 0.75
CA ASP A 74 4.13 -30.90 0.21
C ASP A 74 4.00 -29.39 -0.04
N ARG A 75 5.09 -28.63 0.18
CA ARG A 75 5.05 -27.17 0.12
C ARG A 75 4.80 -26.72 -1.33
N PRO A 76 3.71 -25.99 -1.61
CA PRO A 76 3.43 -25.56 -2.97
C PRO A 76 4.44 -24.53 -3.47
N GLU A 77 4.87 -24.66 -4.73
CA GLU A 77 5.72 -23.66 -5.38
C GLU A 77 4.89 -22.44 -5.83
N VAL A 78 5.51 -21.26 -5.70
CA VAL A 78 4.96 -19.98 -6.17
C VAL A 78 5.82 -19.46 -7.32
N LEU A 79 5.17 -19.04 -8.40
CA LEU A 79 5.82 -18.33 -9.51
C LEU A 79 5.45 -16.85 -9.47
N VAL A 80 6.42 -15.97 -9.67
CA VAL A 80 6.20 -14.53 -9.81
C VAL A 80 6.93 -13.98 -11.03
N THR A 81 6.30 -13.11 -11.80
CA THR A 81 6.93 -12.45 -12.95
C THR A 81 6.50 -10.97 -13.00
N GLY A 82 7.26 -10.16 -13.72
CA GLY A 82 6.93 -8.75 -13.95
C GLY A 82 7.01 -7.88 -12.70
N GLU A 83 6.08 -6.94 -12.57
CA GLU A 83 6.09 -5.90 -11.52
C GLU A 83 5.97 -6.44 -10.09
N ALA A 84 5.37 -7.62 -9.92
CA ALA A 84 5.19 -8.25 -8.62
C ALA A 84 6.47 -8.89 -8.07
N VAL A 85 7.51 -9.12 -8.89
CA VAL A 85 8.72 -9.86 -8.46
C VAL A 85 9.34 -9.20 -7.24
N TRP A 86 9.62 -7.90 -7.32
CA TRP A 86 10.33 -7.18 -6.27
C TRP A 86 9.66 -7.29 -4.90
N PRO A 87 8.38 -6.89 -4.70
CA PRO A 87 7.76 -7.04 -3.39
C PRO A 87 7.60 -8.51 -2.99
N THR A 88 7.27 -9.41 -3.92
CA THR A 88 7.03 -10.83 -3.61
C THR A 88 8.27 -11.52 -3.04
N VAL A 89 9.46 -11.27 -3.60
CA VAL A 89 10.72 -11.87 -3.15
C VAL A 89 11.03 -11.50 -1.70
N TRP A 90 10.75 -10.25 -1.30
CA TRP A 90 10.93 -9.82 0.09
C TRP A 90 9.97 -10.54 1.05
N TYR A 91 8.69 -10.64 0.68
CA TYR A 91 7.70 -11.33 1.51
C TYR A 91 7.94 -12.84 1.59
N MET A 92 8.47 -13.47 0.55
CA MET A 92 8.69 -14.92 0.46
C MET A 92 10.12 -15.35 0.79
N ARG A 93 10.91 -14.47 1.41
CA ARG A 93 12.29 -14.80 1.79
C ARG A 93 12.34 -16.08 2.65
N GLY A 94 13.07 -17.09 2.17
CA GLY A 94 13.21 -18.38 2.84
C GLY A 94 12.19 -19.45 2.42
N LEU A 95 11.31 -19.14 1.46
CA LEU A 95 10.30 -20.05 0.91
C LEU A 95 10.57 -20.36 -0.58
N PRO A 96 10.01 -21.47 -1.11
CA PRO A 96 10.18 -21.84 -2.51
C PRO A 96 9.44 -20.85 -3.43
N LEU A 97 10.19 -19.93 -4.02
CA LEU A 97 9.73 -18.94 -4.98
C LEU A 97 10.54 -19.03 -6.28
N ARG A 98 9.86 -19.06 -7.41
CA ARG A 98 10.46 -18.92 -8.75
C ARG A 98 10.11 -17.56 -9.31
N TYR A 99 11.09 -16.88 -9.93
CA TYR A 99 10.90 -15.55 -10.51
C TYR A 99 11.30 -15.45 -12.00
N ASP A 100 11.65 -16.59 -12.61
CA ASP A 100 11.99 -16.68 -14.03
C ASP A 100 10.80 -17.21 -14.83
N LYS A 101 10.78 -16.95 -16.14
CA LYS A 101 9.74 -17.50 -17.03
C LYS A 101 9.85 -19.02 -17.05
N ASP A 102 8.74 -19.69 -16.76
CA ASP A 102 8.61 -21.14 -16.83
C ASP A 102 7.58 -21.55 -17.90
N LYS A 103 7.84 -22.67 -18.57
CA LYS A 103 6.94 -23.25 -19.57
C LYS A 103 5.91 -24.18 -18.93
N ASP A 104 6.27 -24.85 -17.83
CA ASP A 104 5.34 -25.69 -17.11
C ASP A 104 4.72 -24.92 -15.95
N LEU A 105 3.59 -24.27 -16.24
CA LEU A 105 2.86 -23.50 -15.24
C LEU A 105 2.07 -24.39 -14.28
N LYS A 106 1.80 -25.65 -14.63
CA LYS A 106 0.88 -26.53 -13.88
C LYS A 106 1.44 -26.95 -12.53
N LYS A 107 2.77 -26.95 -12.34
CA LYS A 107 3.40 -27.25 -11.04
C LYS A 107 3.16 -26.18 -9.97
N TYR A 108 2.90 -24.94 -10.36
CA TYR A 108 2.73 -23.84 -9.41
C TYR A 108 1.29 -23.76 -8.92
N LYS A 109 1.13 -23.59 -7.60
CA LYS A 109 -0.20 -23.36 -7.01
C LYS A 109 -0.63 -21.91 -7.17
N TYR A 110 0.32 -20.99 -7.02
CA TYR A 110 0.13 -19.55 -7.16
C TYR A 110 1.06 -18.99 -8.22
N ILE A 111 0.50 -18.19 -9.13
CA ILE A 111 1.29 -17.46 -10.14
C ILE A 111 0.90 -15.98 -10.07
N PHE A 112 1.89 -15.12 -9.94
CA PHE A 112 1.75 -13.67 -10.04
C PHE A 112 2.38 -13.20 -11.35
N GLN A 113 1.63 -12.46 -12.15
CA GLN A 113 2.11 -11.94 -13.44
C GLN A 113 1.53 -10.55 -13.71
N ASP A 114 2.10 -9.84 -14.68
CA ASP A 114 1.58 -8.54 -15.11
C ASP A 114 0.12 -8.66 -15.54
N TYR A 115 -0.65 -7.61 -15.24
CA TYR A 115 -2.08 -7.62 -15.53
C TYR A 115 -2.36 -7.74 -17.03
N THR A 116 -3.33 -8.59 -17.37
CA THR A 116 -3.84 -8.73 -18.73
C THR A 116 -5.37 -8.83 -18.68
N GLU A 117 -6.04 -8.10 -19.56
CA GLU A 117 -7.49 -8.18 -19.76
C GLU A 117 -7.89 -9.36 -20.66
N ASP A 118 -6.94 -9.87 -21.43
CA ASP A 118 -7.15 -10.97 -22.37
C ASP A 118 -7.33 -12.32 -21.64
N PRO A 119 -8.52 -12.93 -21.68
CA PRO A 119 -8.79 -14.20 -21.01
C PRO A 119 -8.05 -15.37 -21.67
N THR A 120 -7.60 -15.25 -22.93
CA THR A 120 -6.85 -16.32 -23.62
C THR A 120 -5.46 -16.57 -23.03
N LYS A 121 -4.95 -15.62 -22.24
CA LYS A 121 -3.66 -15.73 -21.53
C LYS A 121 -3.78 -16.43 -20.16
N ILE A 122 -4.97 -16.86 -19.77
CA ILE A 122 -5.18 -17.61 -18.53
C ILE A 122 -4.98 -19.10 -18.85
N PRO A 123 -3.98 -19.77 -18.24
CA PRO A 123 -3.78 -21.20 -18.45
C PRO A 123 -4.97 -22.03 -17.95
N GLU A 124 -5.22 -23.16 -18.61
CA GLU A 124 -6.27 -24.11 -18.21
C GLU A 124 -6.05 -24.61 -16.78
N GLY A 125 -7.14 -24.72 -16.00
CA GLY A 125 -7.09 -25.14 -14.59
C GLY A 125 -6.73 -24.03 -13.59
N PHE A 126 -6.58 -22.78 -14.04
CA PHE A 126 -6.33 -21.64 -13.16
C PHE A 126 -7.52 -20.69 -13.09
N LYS A 127 -7.76 -20.14 -11.89
CA LYS A 127 -8.64 -19.00 -11.68
C LYS A 127 -7.82 -17.72 -11.62
N ALA A 128 -8.12 -16.77 -12.49
CA ALA A 128 -7.50 -15.46 -12.48
C ALA A 128 -8.23 -14.48 -11.54
N ARG A 129 -7.47 -13.65 -10.84
CA ARG A 129 -7.95 -12.53 -10.04
C ARG A 129 -7.09 -11.30 -10.32
N LYS A 130 -7.74 -10.17 -10.62
CA LYS A 130 -7.10 -8.86 -10.67
C LYS A 130 -6.80 -8.39 -9.25
N VAL A 131 -5.56 -8.00 -8.99
CA VAL A 131 -5.08 -7.55 -7.67
C VAL A 131 -4.40 -6.20 -7.82
N LYS A 132 -4.69 -5.27 -6.89
CA LYS A 132 -3.99 -3.98 -6.82
C LYS A 132 -2.60 -4.19 -6.25
N LEU A 133 -1.55 -3.88 -7.01
CA LEU A 133 -0.18 -4.06 -6.55
C LEU A 133 0.33 -2.82 -5.83
N ARG A 134 0.36 -1.66 -6.50
CA ARG A 134 0.77 -0.37 -5.93
C ARG A 134 -0.33 0.65 -6.16
N GLY A 135 -0.54 1.54 -5.20
CA GLY A 135 -1.46 2.66 -5.31
C GLY A 135 -0.71 3.99 -5.31
N TRP A 136 -1.26 5.00 -5.97
CA TRP A 136 -0.78 6.38 -5.89
C TRP A 136 -1.92 7.37 -6.05
N TRP A 137 -1.69 8.61 -5.63
CA TRP A 137 -2.59 9.72 -5.85
C TRP A 137 -1.80 10.87 -6.43
N VAL A 138 -2.37 11.48 -7.46
CA VAL A 138 -1.83 12.72 -8.02
C VAL A 138 -2.83 13.82 -7.71
N PRO A 139 -2.48 14.78 -6.85
CA PRO A 139 -3.34 15.93 -6.58
C PRO A 139 -3.60 16.72 -7.86
N ASP A 140 -4.86 17.07 -8.10
CA ASP A 140 -5.23 18.04 -9.11
C ASP A 140 -4.85 19.44 -8.59
N TYR A 141 -3.62 19.85 -8.87
CA TYR A 141 -3.08 21.15 -8.43
C TYR A 141 -3.87 22.34 -8.99
N SER A 142 -4.53 22.18 -10.14
CA SER A 142 -5.35 23.24 -10.73
C SER A 142 -6.60 23.54 -9.90
N ASN A 143 -7.09 22.54 -9.17
CA ASN A 143 -8.25 22.63 -8.29
C ASN A 143 -7.87 22.81 -6.81
N MET A 144 -6.59 23.07 -6.51
CA MET A 144 -6.10 23.21 -5.15
C MET A 144 -6.47 24.58 -4.56
N THR A 145 -7.08 24.57 -3.38
CA THR A 145 -7.29 25.77 -2.57
C THR A 145 -6.61 25.60 -1.22
N PHE A 146 -6.29 26.70 -0.53
CA PHE A 146 -5.68 26.64 0.80
C PHE A 146 -6.52 25.83 1.79
N GLY A 147 -7.86 25.94 1.74
CA GLY A 147 -8.77 25.15 2.57
C GLY A 147 -8.72 23.65 2.26
N LYS A 148 -8.63 23.26 0.97
CA LYS A 148 -8.48 21.85 0.58
C LYS A 148 -7.13 21.30 1.03
N PHE A 149 -6.07 22.09 0.89
CA PHE A 149 -4.75 21.74 1.37
C PHE A 149 -4.74 21.53 2.89
N LEU A 150 -5.31 22.46 3.66
CA LEU A 150 -5.40 22.31 5.12
C LEU A 150 -6.26 21.11 5.53
N ASN A 151 -7.40 20.90 4.87
CA ASN A 151 -8.25 19.74 5.13
C ASN A 151 -7.50 18.44 4.83
N TYR A 152 -6.72 18.40 3.76
CA TYR A 152 -5.86 17.26 3.44
C TYR A 152 -4.77 17.08 4.52
N ALA A 153 -4.02 18.13 4.84
CA ALA A 153 -2.93 18.10 5.81
C ALA A 153 -3.38 17.63 7.21
N VAL A 154 -4.65 17.87 7.57
CA VAL A 154 -5.21 17.42 8.85
C VAL A 154 -5.90 16.05 8.71
N ASN A 155 -6.72 15.84 7.69
CA ASN A 155 -7.62 14.68 7.61
C ASN A 155 -7.19 13.60 6.62
N HIS A 156 -6.10 13.80 5.86
CA HIS A 156 -5.63 12.92 4.79
C HIS A 156 -6.73 12.60 3.76
N VAL A 157 -7.66 13.54 3.53
CA VAL A 157 -8.75 13.38 2.57
C VAL A 157 -8.38 14.08 1.26
N PRO A 158 -8.10 13.34 0.17
CA PRO A 158 -7.76 13.94 -1.11
C PRO A 158 -8.96 14.70 -1.67
N TRP A 159 -8.70 15.83 -2.33
CA TRP A 159 -9.75 16.56 -3.03
C TRP A 159 -10.06 15.90 -4.39
N LYS A 160 -11.33 16.00 -4.80
CA LYS A 160 -11.78 15.43 -6.07
C LYS A 160 -11.20 16.19 -7.27
N PRO A 161 -10.87 15.50 -8.37
CA PRO A 161 -10.49 16.15 -9.63
C PRO A 161 -11.62 17.01 -10.18
N GLN A 162 -11.29 18.07 -10.92
CA GLN A 162 -12.30 18.94 -11.55
C GLN A 162 -13.26 18.18 -12.49
N HIS A 163 -12.76 17.14 -13.18
CA HIS A 163 -13.54 16.34 -14.13
C HIS A 163 -14.30 15.15 -13.49
N GLY A 164 -14.33 15.06 -12.15
CA GLY A 164 -14.91 13.93 -11.44
C GLY A 164 -14.03 12.68 -11.47
N GLY A 165 -14.40 11.67 -10.67
CA GLY A 165 -13.68 10.41 -10.54
C GLY A 165 -12.93 10.22 -9.22
N ASP A 166 -12.43 9.01 -9.03
CA ASP A 166 -11.49 8.66 -7.95
C ASP A 166 -10.11 9.20 -8.34
N PRO A 167 -9.48 10.05 -7.53
CA PRO A 167 -8.17 10.59 -7.88
C PRO A 167 -7.03 9.57 -7.69
N THR A 168 -7.33 8.38 -7.14
CA THR A 168 -6.33 7.33 -6.91
C THR A 168 -6.10 6.46 -8.16
N GLY A 169 -4.83 6.23 -8.47
CA GLY A 169 -4.35 5.31 -9.48
C GLY A 169 -3.79 4.03 -8.87
N TYR A 170 -3.81 2.93 -9.63
CA TYR A 170 -3.24 1.67 -9.21
C TYR A 170 -2.51 0.98 -10.35
N SER A 171 -1.40 0.31 -10.02
CA SER A 171 -0.85 -0.75 -10.87
C SER A 171 -1.55 -2.05 -10.52
N TYR A 172 -1.77 -2.89 -11.52
CA TYR A 172 -2.48 -4.15 -11.36
C TYR A 172 -1.57 -5.31 -11.73
N ILE A 173 -1.82 -6.43 -11.08
CA ILE A 173 -1.29 -7.74 -11.46
C ILE A 173 -2.44 -8.73 -11.57
N THR A 174 -2.16 -9.83 -12.27
CA THR A 174 -3.03 -11.00 -12.28
C THR A 174 -2.44 -12.04 -11.34
N MET A 175 -3.22 -12.43 -10.32
CA MET A 175 -2.95 -13.62 -9.52
C MET A 175 -3.72 -14.79 -10.12
N LEU A 176 -3.01 -15.83 -10.51
CA LEU A 176 -3.59 -17.10 -10.91
C LEU A 176 -3.49 -18.07 -9.73
N THR A 177 -4.60 -18.74 -9.43
CA THR A 177 -4.64 -19.81 -8.44
C THR A 177 -5.06 -21.08 -9.12
N ARG A 178 -4.23 -22.12 -9.00
CA ARG A 178 -4.55 -23.45 -9.53
C ARG A 178 -5.80 -23.95 -8.82
N GLN A 179 -6.78 -24.41 -9.57
CA GLN A 179 -7.91 -25.12 -9.03
C GLN A 179 -7.52 -26.59 -9.00
N ASP A 180 -6.97 -27.03 -7.87
CA ASP A 180 -6.85 -28.46 -7.59
C ASP A 180 -8.28 -29.03 -7.67
N GLY A 181 -8.49 -30.01 -8.55
CA GLY A 181 -9.80 -30.36 -9.11
C GLY A 181 -10.94 -30.41 -8.10
N ALA A 182 -12.04 -29.72 -8.44
CA ALA A 182 -13.36 -30.30 -8.28
C ALA A 182 -13.39 -31.55 -9.19
N ASN A 183 -13.00 -32.68 -8.62
CA ASN A 183 -13.31 -34.04 -9.06
C ASN A 183 -13.54 -34.87 -7.80
#